data_AF-A0A7C1FN97-F1
#
_entry.id   AF-A0A7C1FN97-F1
#
_cell.length_a   1.000
_cell.length_b   1.000
_cell.length_c   1.000
_cell.angle_alpha   90.00
_cell.angle_beta   90.00
_cell.angle_gamma   90.00
#
_symmetry.space_group_name_H-M   'P 1'
#
loop_
_entity.id
_entity.type
_entity.pdbx_description
1 polymer ?
#
loop_
_entity_poly.entity_id
_entity_poly.type
_entity_poly.pdbx_seq_one_letter_code
_entity_poly.pdbx_strand_id
1 'polypeptide(L)'
;VTDARPDTGGLSGATPSEAVSWGKVDPSRLPDAVVCYADSTIALPLITHYLLASHKPRPLRRLYDQRSALLEATARTVANRGV
;
A
#
# COMPACT_ATOMS: atom_id res chain seq x y z
N VAL A 1 3.27 -7.20 -6.73
CA VAL A 1 3.70 -8.49 -7.34
C VAL A 1 2.47 -9.36 -7.38
N THR A 2 2.15 -9.92 -8.54
CA THR A 2 0.98 -10.77 -8.74
C THR A 2 1.27 -11.73 -9.89
N ASP A 3 0.69 -12.92 -9.89
CA ASP A 3 0.64 -13.81 -11.05
C ASP A 3 -0.67 -13.64 -11.84
N ALA A 4 -1.64 -12.90 -11.28
CA ALA A 4 -2.91 -12.61 -11.93
C ALA A 4 -2.71 -11.69 -13.12
N ARG A 5 -3.27 -12.09 -14.26
CA ARG A 5 -3.16 -11.33 -15.50
C ARG A 5 -4.32 -10.33 -15.66
N PRO A 6 -4.07 -9.09 -16.13
CA PRO A 6 -5.12 -8.07 -16.28
C PRO A 6 -6.20 -8.44 -17.29
N ASP A 7 -5.87 -9.23 -18.33
CA ASP A 7 -6.80 -9.59 -19.40
C ASP A 7 -8.02 -10.40 -18.92
N THR A 8 -7.92 -11.02 -17.75
CA THR A 8 -9.03 -11.75 -17.14
C THR A 8 -10.12 -10.85 -16.55
N GLY A 9 -9.86 -9.55 -16.38
CA GLY A 9 -10.79 -8.59 -15.78
C GLY A 9 -11.06 -8.80 -14.27
N GLY A 10 -10.26 -9.64 -13.61
CA GLY A 10 -10.37 -9.91 -12.18
C GLY A 10 -9.72 -8.81 -11.32
N LEU A 11 -10.27 -8.58 -10.12
CA LEU A 11 -9.74 -7.58 -9.17
C LEU A 11 -8.27 -7.83 -8.79
N SER A 12 -7.85 -9.09 -8.71
CA SER A 12 -6.49 -9.48 -8.32
C SER A 12 -5.43 -9.12 -9.37
N GLY A 13 -5.83 -8.96 -10.64
CA GLY A 13 -4.97 -8.56 -11.75
C GLY A 13 -5.16 -7.10 -12.17
N ALA A 14 -6.04 -6.35 -11.46
CA ALA A 14 -6.35 -4.97 -11.81
C ALA A 14 -5.10 -4.09 -11.74
N THR A 15 -4.90 -3.30 -12.79
CA THR A 15 -3.74 -2.43 -12.93
C THR A 15 -3.82 -1.25 -11.95
N PRO A 16 -2.68 -0.63 -11.58
CA PRO A 16 -2.66 0.60 -10.80
C PRO A 16 -3.51 1.72 -11.43
N SER A 17 -3.51 1.82 -12.77
CA SER A 17 -4.32 2.81 -13.50
C SER A 17 -5.83 2.57 -13.32
N GLU A 18 -6.28 1.32 -13.30
CA GLU A 18 -7.67 1.00 -12.96
C GLU A 18 -7.97 1.38 -11.52
N ALA A 19 -7.06 1.13 -10.56
CA ALA A 19 -7.29 1.55 -9.18
C ALA A 19 -7.41 3.08 -9.02
N VAL A 20 -6.73 3.87 -9.86
CA VAL A 20 -6.85 5.33 -9.93
C VAL A 20 -8.25 5.76 -10.41
N SER A 21 -8.85 5.08 -11.39
CA SER A 21 -10.18 5.45 -11.91
C SER A 21 -11.29 5.32 -10.87
N TRP A 22 -11.09 4.46 -9.86
CA TRP A 22 -11.98 4.29 -8.72
C TRP A 22 -11.63 5.19 -7.51
N GLY A 23 -10.62 6.05 -7.63
CA GLY A 23 -10.15 6.91 -6.53
C GLY A 23 -9.48 6.14 -5.37
N LYS A 24 -9.08 4.87 -5.59
CA LYS A 24 -8.41 4.05 -4.56
C LYS A 24 -6.92 4.36 -4.46
N VAL A 25 -6.33 4.86 -5.55
CA VAL A 25 -4.92 5.24 -5.64
C VAL A 25 -4.84 6.70 -6.05
N ASP A 26 -3.95 7.44 -5.40
CA ASP A 26 -3.63 8.83 -5.74
C ASP A 26 -3.01 8.90 -7.15
N PRO A 27 -3.59 9.65 -8.11
CA PRO A 27 -3.05 9.78 -9.46
C PRO A 27 -1.59 10.23 -9.50
N SER A 28 -1.15 11.06 -8.54
CA SER A 28 0.22 11.57 -8.48
C SER A 28 1.26 10.47 -8.19
N ARG A 29 0.82 9.34 -7.63
CA ARG A 29 1.66 8.17 -7.32
C ARG A 29 1.75 7.17 -8.48
N LEU A 30 0.95 7.34 -9.52
CA LEU A 30 0.89 6.40 -10.65
C LEU A 30 2.23 6.27 -11.40
N PRO A 31 3.02 7.34 -11.63
CA PRO A 31 4.33 7.22 -12.28
C PRO A 31 5.33 6.34 -11.51
N ASP A 32 5.18 6.22 -10.20
CA ASP A 32 6.04 5.40 -9.34
C ASP A 32 5.56 3.94 -9.24
N ALA A 33 4.40 3.61 -9.81
CA ALA A 33 3.79 2.29 -9.69
C ALA A 33 4.43 1.29 -10.66
N VAL A 34 4.91 0.16 -10.14
CA VAL A 34 5.45 -0.94 -10.92
C VAL A 34 4.69 -2.23 -10.62
N VAL A 35 4.24 -2.93 -11.67
CA VAL A 35 3.64 -4.27 -11.56
C VAL A 35 4.63 -5.30 -12.07
N CYS A 36 5.02 -6.22 -11.19
CA CYS A 36 5.80 -7.40 -11.54
C CYS A 36 4.86 -8.61 -11.63
N TYR A 37 4.78 -9.20 -12.82
CA TYR A 37 4.05 -10.44 -13.09
C TYR A 37 4.96 -11.63 -12.83
N ALA A 38 4.95 -12.13 -11.59
CA ALA A 38 5.81 -13.22 -11.14
C ALA A 38 5.21 -13.91 -9.91
N ASP A 39 5.60 -15.17 -9.70
CA ASP A 39 5.28 -15.89 -8.48
C ASP A 39 5.92 -15.17 -7.27
N SER A 40 5.10 -14.90 -6.26
CA SER A 40 5.54 -14.19 -5.05
C SER A 40 6.57 -14.98 -4.25
N THR A 41 6.59 -16.31 -4.34
CA THR A 41 7.60 -17.17 -3.70
C THR A 41 9.01 -16.92 -4.25
N ILE A 42 9.13 -16.43 -5.49
CA ILE A 42 10.40 -16.04 -6.11
C ILE A 42 10.72 -14.57 -5.83
N ALA A 43 9.76 -13.68 -6.09
CA ALA A 43 10.00 -12.23 -6.04
C ALA A 43 10.16 -11.70 -4.60
N LEU A 44 9.35 -12.18 -3.65
CA LEU A 44 9.34 -11.64 -2.29
C LEU A 44 10.68 -11.82 -1.57
N PRO A 45 11.32 -13.01 -1.54
CA PRO A 45 12.61 -13.17 -0.87
C PRO A 45 13.71 -12.25 -1.42
N LEU A 46 13.74 -12.03 -2.74
CA LEU A 46 14.73 -11.16 -3.39
C LEU A 46 14.54 -9.69 -2.97
N ILE A 47 13.30 -9.21 -3.04
CA ILE A 47 12.95 -7.85 -2.62
C ILE A 47 13.26 -7.66 -1.13
N THR A 48 12.85 -8.61 -0.28
CA THR A 48 13.09 -8.55 1.17
C THR A 48 14.57 -8.52 1.49
N HIS A 49 15.37 -9.41 0.88
CA HIS A 49 16.81 -9.45 1.10
C HIS A 49 17.48 -8.12 0.72
N TYR A 50 17.17 -7.60 -0.47
CA TYR A 50 17.71 -6.32 -0.93
C TYR A 50 17.37 -5.16 0.02
N LEU A 51 16.10 -5.07 0.45
CA LEU A 51 15.64 -4.00 1.34
C LEU A 51 16.34 -4.06 2.70
N LEU A 52 16.48 -5.25 3.28
CA LEU A 52 17.16 -5.45 4.57
C LEU A 52 18.66 -5.17 4.49
N ALA A 53 19.31 -5.51 3.36
CA ALA A 53 20.73 -5.24 3.15
C ALA A 53 21.01 -3.76 2.88
N SER A 54 20.08 -3.05 2.24
CA SER A 54 20.31 -1.68 1.75
C SER A 54 19.81 -0.58 2.70
N HIS A 55 18.96 -0.91 3.69
CA HIS A 55 18.34 0.10 4.55
C HIS A 55 18.47 -0.24 6.05
N LYS A 56 18.67 0.82 6.85
CA LYS A 56 18.66 0.71 8.32
C LYS A 56 17.25 0.36 8.84
N PRO A 57 17.13 -0.38 9.95
CA PRO A 57 15.83 -0.66 10.57
C PRO A 57 15.04 0.63 10.86
N ARG A 58 13.75 0.63 10.53
CA ARG A 58 12.87 1.77 10.83
C ARG A 58 12.59 1.81 12.34
N PRO A 59 12.66 2.99 13.00
CA PRO A 59 12.30 3.10 14.41
C PRO A 59 10.85 2.68 14.64
N LEU A 60 10.61 2.00 15.76
CA LEU A 60 9.28 1.56 16.14
C LEU A 60 8.38 2.76 16.42
N ARG A 61 7.23 2.82 15.75
CA ARG A 61 6.27 3.94 15.92
C ARG A 61 5.53 3.92 17.26
N ARG A 62 5.55 2.80 18.01
CA ARG A 62 4.89 2.63 19.31
C ARG A 62 3.43 3.13 19.32
N LEU A 63 2.65 2.72 18.31
CA LEU A 63 1.30 3.23 18.07
C LEU A 63 0.32 2.93 19.21
N TYR A 64 0.53 1.86 19.97
CA TYR A 64 -0.34 1.50 21.08
C TYR A 64 -0.24 2.50 22.24
N ASP A 65 0.98 2.98 22.53
CA ASP A 65 1.22 3.99 23.55
C ASP A 65 0.51 5.33 23.21
N GLN A 66 0.23 5.55 21.92
CA GLN A 66 -0.45 6.74 21.39
C GLN A 66 -1.95 6.53 21.15
N ARG A 67 -2.52 5.38 21.56
CA ARG A 67 -3.89 4.98 21.19
C ARG A 67 -4.95 6.03 21.54
N SER A 68 -4.92 6.58 22.75
CA SER A 68 -5.92 7.56 23.21
C SER A 68 -5.94 8.80 22.32
N ALA A 69 -4.76 9.38 22.07
CA ALA A 69 -4.59 10.55 21.21
C ALA A 69 -5.01 10.26 19.76
N LEU A 70 -4.68 9.08 19.22
CA LEU A 70 -5.06 8.70 17.86
C LEU A 70 -6.58 8.53 17.71
N LEU A 71 -7.25 7.96 18.72
CA LEU A 71 -8.71 7.83 18.71
C LEU A 71 -9.40 9.18 18.82
N GLU A 72 -8.89 10.08 19.66
CA GLU A 72 -9.42 11.45 19.76
C GLU A 72 -9.24 12.21 18.44
N ALA A 73 -8.06 12.11 17.81
CA ALA A 73 -7.79 12.73 16.51
C ALA A 73 -8.70 12.16 15.41
N THR A 74 -8.99 10.86 15.45
CA THR A 74 -9.92 10.22 14.51
C THR A 74 -11.35 10.71 14.74
N ALA A 75 -11.81 10.76 15.99
CA ALA A 75 -13.13 11.28 16.34
C ALA A 75 -13.30 12.75 15.92
N ARG A 76 -12.28 13.57 16.15
CA ARG A 76 -12.25 14.99 15.71
C ARG A 76 -12.29 15.11 14.19
N THR A 77 -11.56 14.27 13.47
CA THR A 77 -11.55 14.26 12.00
C THR A 77 -12.92 13.88 11.45
N VAL A 78 -13.58 12.88 12.05
CA VAL A 78 -14.95 12.49 11.68
C VAL A 78 -15.95 13.61 11.98
N ALA A 79 -15.84 14.26 13.14
CA ALA A 79 -16.70 15.40 13.50
C ALA A 79 -16.51 16.60 12.56
N ASN A 80 -15.28 16.89 12.13
CA ASN A 80 -14.97 17.96 11.20
C ASN A 80 -15.34 17.63 9.74
N ARG A 81 -15.46 16.35 9.40
CA ARG A 81 -15.99 15.87 8.11
C ARG A 81 -17.52 15.80 8.11
N GLY A 82 -18.19 16.62 8.93
CA GLY A 82 -19.64 16.76 8.92
C GLY A 82 -20.18 16.67 7.51
N VAL A 83 -21.19 15.81 7.32
CA VAL A 83 -21.98 15.73 6.09
C VAL A 83 -22.42 17.13 5.67
#